data_AF-A0A2E8KYL7-F1
#
_entry.id   AF-A0A2E8KYL7-F1
#
_cell.length_a   1.000
_cell.length_b   1.000
_cell.length_c   1.000
_cell.angle_alpha   90.00
_cell.angle_beta   90.00
_cell.angle_gamma   90.00
#
_symmetry.space_group_name_H-M   'P 1'
#
loop_
_entity.id
_entity.type
_entity.pdbx_description
1 polymer ?
#
loop_
_entity_poly.entity_id
_entity_poly.type
_entity_poly.pdbx_seq_one_letter_code
_entity_poly.pdbx_strand_id
1 'polypeptide(L)' 'MDFNILSWLIWVPVAGALVIVALPRDKKDVIKWVAASFTGLQLIFAIVLWMNFDKDFVGFQFMEKA' A
#
# COMPACT_ATOMS: atom_id res chain seq x y z
N MET A 1 15.90 -7.91 8.99
CA MET A 1 14.58 -8.02 8.33
C MET A 1 14.51 -6.84 7.39
N ASP A 2 14.91 -7.02 6.14
CA ASP A 2 14.79 -5.97 5.13
C ASP A 2 13.30 -5.70 4.93
N PHE A 3 12.85 -4.53 5.38
CA PHE A 3 11.44 -4.18 5.31
C PHE A 3 11.15 -3.72 3.88
N ASN A 4 10.61 -4.63 3.07
CA ASN A 4 10.29 -4.38 1.66
C ASN A 4 9.06 -3.47 1.51
N ILE A 5 9.24 -2.19 1.85
CA ILE A 5 8.19 -1.18 1.87
C ILE A 5 7.60 -0.89 0.49
N LEU A 6 8.36 -1.04 -0.60
CA LEU A 6 7.84 -0.85 -1.96
C LEU A 6 6.93 -2.00 -2.36
N SER A 7 7.32 -3.23 -2.07
CA SER A 7 6.46 -4.40 -2.26
C SER A 7 5.14 -4.24 -1.50
N TRP A 8 5.18 -3.82 -0.25
CA TRP A 8 3.96 -3.57 0.53
C TRP A 8 3.10 -2.44 -0.08
N LEU A 9 3.71 -1.35 -0.56
CA LEU A 9 2.99 -0.28 -1.26
C LEU A 9 2.25 -0.75 -2.52
N ILE A 10 2.78 -1.76 -3.22
CA ILE A 10 2.18 -2.34 -4.42
C ILE A 10 1.10 -3.38 -4.05
N TRP A 11 1.40 -4.29 -3.12
CA TRP A 11 0.55 -5.45 -2.86
C TRP A 11 -0.65 -5.13 -1.97
N VAL A 12 -0.60 -4.10 -1.12
CA VAL A 12 -1.74 -3.68 -0.27
C VAL A 12 -2.98 -3.32 -1.10
N PRO A 13 -2.93 -2.40 -2.08
CA PRO A 13 -4.11 -2.09 -2.88
C PRO A 13 -4.59 -3.27 -3.73
N VAL A 14 -3.67 -4.12 -4.21
CA VAL A 14 -4.02 -5.34 -4.95
C VAL A 14 -4.80 -6.31 -4.07
N ALA A 15 -4.33 -6.55 -2.83
CA ALA A 15 -5.06 -7.35 -1.85
C ALA A 15 -6.43 -6.75 -1.54
N GLY A 16 -6.52 -5.43 -1.37
CA GLY A 16 -7.79 -4.74 -1.17
C GLY A 16 -8.78 -4.93 -2.32
N ALA A 17 -8.29 -4.86 -3.56
CA ALA A 17 -9.10 -5.13 -4.75
C ALA A 17 -9.60 -6.59 -4.79
N LEU A 18 -8.74 -7.56 -4.46
CA LEU A 18 -9.13 -8.97 -4.38
C LEU A 18 -10.20 -9.22 -3.32
N VAL A 19 -10.08 -8.57 -2.14
CA VAL A 19 -11.12 -8.62 -1.10
C VAL A 19 -12.43 -8.04 -1.60
N ILE A 20 -12.40 -6.91 -2.32
CA ILE A 20 -13.61 -6.29 -2.89
C ILE A 20 -14.26 -7.20 -3.94
N VAL A 21 -13.49 -7.90 -4.77
CA VAL A 21 -14.03 -8.85 -5.76
C VAL A 21 -14.78 -10.00 -5.09
N ALA A 22 -14.34 -10.45 -3.92
CA ALA A 22 -15.02 -11.48 -3.15
C ALA A 22 -16.29 -10.99 -2.42
N LEU A 23 -16.54 -9.67 -2.36
CA LEU A 23 -17.69 -9.11 -1.65
C LEU A 23 -18.97 -9.03 -2.51
N PRO A 24 -20.15 -9.25 -1.91
CA PRO A 24 -21.43 -9.06 -2.59
C PRO A 24 -21.63 -7.60 -3.04
N ARG A 25 -22.09 -7.40 -4.28
CA ARG A 25 -22.29 -6.05 -4.86
C ARG A 25 -23.39 -5.23 -4.17
N ASP A 26 -24.30 -5.88 -3.43
CA ASP A 26 -25.34 -5.21 -2.65
C ASP A 26 -24.78 -4.53 -1.39
N LYS A 27 -23.61 -4.95 -0.89
CA LYS A 27 -22.97 -4.42 0.32
C LYS A 27 -22.06 -3.23 0.03
N LYS A 28 -22.61 -2.18 -0.59
CA LYS A 28 -21.87 -0.97 -0.99
C LYS A 28 -21.08 -0.34 0.16
N ASP A 29 -21.63 -0.28 1.36
CA ASP A 29 -20.95 0.34 2.50
C ASP A 29 -19.76 -0.48 2.98
N VAL A 30 -19.86 -1.81 2.94
CA VAL A 30 -18.73 -2.70 3.27
C VAL A 30 -17.60 -2.52 2.25
N ILE A 31 -17.94 -2.47 0.95
CA ILE A 31 -16.97 -2.23 -0.13
C ILE A 31 -16.24 -0.89 0.08
N LYS A 32 -16.97 0.18 0.42
CA LYS A 32 -16.38 1.50 0.68
C LYS A 32 -15.42 1.48 1.86
N TRP A 33 -15.81 0.86 2.97
CA TRP A 33 -14.94 0.77 4.15
C TRP A 33 -13.70 -0.07 3.88
N VAL A 34 -13.84 -1.20 3.19
CA VAL A 34 -12.69 -2.01 2.76
C VAL A 34 -11.76 -1.20 1.86
N ALA A 35 -12.28 -0.55 0.82
CA ALA A 35 -11.48 0.30 -0.05
C ALA A 35 -10.73 1.37 0.76
N ALA A 36 -11.43 2.11 1.63
CA ALA A 36 -10.84 3.17 2.46
C ALA A 36 -9.75 2.63 3.40
N SER A 37 -9.95 1.46 4.01
CA SER A 37 -8.95 0.85 4.89
C SER A 37 -7.67 0.46 4.15
N PHE A 38 -7.78 -0.21 3.00
CA PHE A 38 -6.61 -0.61 2.22
C PHE A 38 -5.87 0.59 1.63
N THR A 39 -6.57 1.59 1.10
CA THR A 39 -5.94 2.82 0.61
C THR A 39 -5.36 3.67 1.73
N GLY A 40 -6.01 3.70 2.90
CA GLY A 40 -5.51 4.39 4.08
C GLY A 40 -4.20 3.76 4.59
N LEU A 41 -4.13 2.43 4.61
CA LEU A 41 -2.90 1.71 4.96
C LEU A 41 -1.78 1.98 3.93
N GLN A 42 -2.11 1.99 2.64
CA GLN A 42 -1.16 2.34 1.58
C GLN A 42 -0.61 3.76 1.76
N LEU A 43 -1.47 4.72 2.12
CA LEU A 43 -1.05 6.10 2.39
C LEU A 43 -0.11 6.19 3.60
N ILE A 44 -0.37 5.42 4.66
CA ILE A 44 0.53 5.36 5.83
C ILE A 44 1.91 4.86 5.40
N PHE A 45 1.99 3.80 4.60
CA PHE A 45 3.28 3.33 4.08
C PHE A 45 3.98 4.36 3.20
N ALA A 46 3.24 5.09 2.36
CA ALA A 46 3.81 6.17 1.55
C ALA A 46 4.38 7.30 2.43
N ILE A 47 3.69 7.69 3.51
CA ILE A 47 4.16 8.71 4.46
C ILE A 47 5.42 8.22 5.19
N VAL A 48 5.43 6.97 5.67
CA VAL A 48 6.61 6.38 6.32
C VAL A 48 7.80 6.39 5.38
N LEU A 49 7.62 5.97 4.11
CA LEU A 49 8.67 6.00 3.11
C LEU A 49 9.18 7.43 2.89
N TRP A 50 8.27 8.39 2.74
CA TRP A 50 8.61 9.80 2.57
C TRP A 50 9.43 10.37 3.74
N MET A 51 9.06 10.04 4.98
CA MET A 51 9.78 10.49 6.17
C MET A 51 11.19 9.90 6.27
N ASN A 52 11.42 8.72 5.68
CA ASN A 52 12.71 8.05 5.67
C ASN A 52 13.52 8.33 4.39
N PHE A 53 13.00 9.12 3.45
CA PHE A 53 13.67 9.44 2.19
C PHE A 53 14.74 10.52 2.42
N ASP A 54 15.98 10.23 2.05
CA ASP A 54 17.09 11.18 2.08
C ASP A 54 17.10 12.02 0.79
N LYS A 55 17.00 13.34 0.90
CA LYS A 55 16.93 14.21 -0.29
C LYS A 55 18.31 14.44 -0.94
N ASP A 56 19.38 14.22 -0.19
CA ASP A 56 20.75 14.51 -0.62
C ASP A 56 21.42 13.28 -1.25
N PHE A 57 20.82 12.10 -1.09
CA PHE A 57 21.32 10.87 -1.68
C PHE A 57 21.02 10.79 -3.18
N VAL A 58 22.09 10.62 -3.97
CA VAL A 58 22.01 10.48 -5.44
C VAL A 58 21.86 8.99 -5.80
N GLY A 59 20.62 8.57 -6.09
CA GLY A 59 20.29 7.21 -6.53
C GLY A 59 18.93 6.71 -6.02
N PHE A 60 18.57 5.46 -6.33
CA PHE A 60 17.36 4.83 -5.79
C PHE A 60 17.62 4.25 -4.39
N GLN A 61 16.88 4.72 -3.38
CA GLN A 61 17.11 4.36 -1.96
C GLN A 61 16.36 3.11 -1.49
N PHE A 62 15.23 2.81 -2.13
CA PHE A 62 14.34 1.73 -1.70
C PHE A 62 14.30 0.59 -2.72
N MET A 63 15.34 0.43 -3.54
CA MET A 63 15.38 -0.64 -4.54
C MET A 63 15.31 -2.02 -3.88
N GLU A 64 14.22 -2.73 -4.16
CA GLU A 64 14.06 -4.13 -3.82
C GLU A 64 14.54 -4.98 -5.00
N LYS A 65 15.35 -6.00 -4.70
CA LYS A 65 15.82 -6.98 -5.70
C LYS A 65 14.99 -8.25 -5.57
N ALA A 66 14.59 -8.81 -6.72
CA ALA A 66 13.88 -10.08 -6.82
C ALA A 66 14.84 -11.27 -6.65
#